data_AF-A0A5M4D2P4-F1
#
_entry.id   AF-A0A5M4D2P4-F1
#
_cell.length_a   1.000
_cell.length_b   1.000
_cell.length_c   1.000
_cell.angle_alpha   90.00
_cell.angle_beta   90.00
_cell.angle_gamma   90.00
#
_symmetry.space_group_name_H-M   'P 1'
#
loop_
_entity.id
_entity.type
_entity.pdbx_description
1 polymer ?
#
loop_
_entity_poly.entity_id
_entity_poly.type
_entity_poly.pdbx_seq_one_letter_code
_entity_poly.pdbx_strand_id
1 'polypeptide(L)'
;MTNEPPRRLESLLDDGPAPLTASRPGRMRWDRRVDARLRAGFAALWSRPRARLGVGIAAGALALGVAVGAFFYFRPTPQPDFRTANIDVLFNYTLLTDEFNKLPVEQRLELIAELVKRLKSIDADQSLLMAAFAAQITGEVRTQFEKNASLLAVDLFDKYAEDFNPRAEPAERDRYVENTFIEFQKTLEKVAGEERNISDEDRLIEGRRQAQRDLEFVQSGRMPVENTVRMITFLNNGVGQHASGHQKIRINSMIAQMVKTLREGEVPPEEEQPRHRRGQPGEEQSAPPGDQPADPATDQPADPAADPADDQPPVQPGDATSDEDTPDDEKPGDQGDDGKSDDAGGNGDSDDPGAPSDRP
;
A
#
# COMPACT_ATOMS: atom_id res chain seq x y z
N MET A 1 -43.71 -17.26 42.85
CA MET A 1 -42.82 -18.17 42.11
C MET A 1 -43.59 -18.67 40.90
N THR A 2 -43.51 -17.94 39.80
CA THR A 2 -44.16 -18.27 38.52
C THR A 2 -43.06 -18.61 37.53
N ASN A 3 -42.98 -19.88 37.15
CA ASN A 3 -42.06 -20.39 36.14
C ASN A 3 -42.53 -19.94 34.76
N GLU A 4 -41.86 -18.95 34.17
CA GLU A 4 -41.97 -18.70 32.74
C GLU A 4 -41.06 -19.68 31.97
N PRO A 5 -41.55 -20.32 30.90
CA PRO A 5 -40.72 -21.17 30.05
C PRO A 5 -39.76 -20.32 29.20
N PRO A 6 -38.55 -20.83 28.87
CA PRO A 6 -37.57 -20.10 28.08
C PRO A 6 -38.10 -19.83 26.67
N ARG A 7 -38.16 -18.54 26.31
CA ARG A 7 -38.44 -18.08 24.94
C ARG A 7 -37.34 -18.62 24.03
N ARG A 8 -37.71 -19.52 23.13
CA ARG A 8 -36.86 -19.98 22.03
C ARG A 8 -36.64 -18.79 21.11
N LEU A 9 -35.38 -18.37 20.96
CA LEU A 9 -34.96 -17.41 19.96
C LEU A 9 -35.19 -18.06 18.58
N GLU A 10 -36.29 -17.67 17.94
CA GLU A 10 -36.56 -18.00 16.55
C GLU A 10 -35.39 -17.50 15.68
N SER A 11 -34.96 -18.41 14.82
CA SER A 11 -33.83 -18.29 13.91
C SER A 11 -33.98 -17.09 12.99
N LEU A 12 -33.26 -16.00 13.29
CA LEU A 12 -32.95 -14.88 12.40
C LEU A 12 -31.97 -15.26 11.26
N LEU A 13 -31.72 -16.56 11.06
CA LEU A 13 -30.84 -17.11 10.03
C LEU A 13 -31.58 -17.69 8.81
N ASP A 14 -32.91 -17.53 8.72
CA ASP A 14 -33.71 -18.07 7.61
C ASP A 14 -34.14 -17.02 6.57
N ASP A 15 -33.51 -15.84 6.58
CA ASP A 15 -33.53 -14.93 5.43
C ASP A 15 -32.46 -15.42 4.42
N GLY A 16 -32.81 -16.48 3.70
CA GLY A 16 -32.07 -16.93 2.54
C GLY A 16 -31.92 -15.77 1.55
N PRO A 17 -30.73 -15.58 0.93
CA PRO A 17 -30.50 -14.47 0.02
C PRO A 17 -31.56 -14.48 -1.09
N ALA A 18 -32.24 -13.36 -1.26
CA ALA A 18 -33.21 -13.17 -2.33
C ALA A 18 -32.60 -13.67 -3.65
N PRO A 19 -33.33 -14.47 -4.45
CA PRO A 19 -32.81 -15.01 -5.70
C PRO A 19 -32.36 -13.83 -6.56
N LEU A 20 -31.05 -13.75 -6.82
CA LEU A 20 -30.48 -12.76 -7.72
C LEU A 20 -31.23 -12.88 -9.05
N THR A 21 -32.08 -11.89 -9.34
CA THR A 21 -32.76 -11.75 -10.61
C THR A 21 -31.67 -11.49 -11.65
N ALA A 22 -31.19 -12.58 -12.26
CA ALA A 22 -30.19 -12.52 -13.32
C ALA A 22 -30.73 -11.59 -14.41
N SER A 23 -30.20 -10.37 -14.46
CA SER A 23 -30.42 -9.45 -15.58
C SER A 23 -29.97 -10.18 -16.83
N ARG A 24 -30.95 -10.64 -17.60
CA ARG A 24 -30.70 -11.30 -18.88
C ARG A 24 -29.90 -10.29 -19.71
N PRO A 25 -28.68 -10.61 -20.17
CA PRO A 25 -27.91 -9.70 -20.99
C PRO A 25 -28.80 -9.31 -22.17
N GLY A 26 -29.07 -8.02 -22.30
CA GLY A 26 -29.92 -7.48 -23.35
C GLY A 26 -29.41 -8.03 -24.67
N ARG A 27 -30.21 -8.90 -25.31
CA ARG A 27 -29.84 -9.48 -26.60
C ARG A 27 -29.73 -8.32 -27.57
N MET A 28 -28.50 -7.89 -27.84
CA MET A 28 -28.16 -6.89 -28.83
C MET A 28 -28.87 -7.32 -30.12
N ARG A 29 -29.94 -6.61 -30.49
CA ARG A 29 -30.75 -6.92 -31.67
C ARG A 29 -29.91 -6.53 -32.89
N TRP A 30 -29.00 -7.42 -33.26
CA TRP A 30 -28.21 -7.31 -34.47
C TRP A 30 -29.20 -7.28 -35.65
N ASP A 31 -29.24 -6.16 -36.34
CA ASP A 31 -30.20 -5.94 -37.41
C ASP A 31 -29.90 -6.91 -38.55
N ARG A 32 -30.89 -7.76 -38.91
CA ARG A 32 -30.73 -8.85 -39.89
C ARG A 32 -30.20 -8.37 -41.25
N ARG A 33 -30.33 -7.07 -41.52
CA ARG A 33 -29.84 -6.40 -42.73
C ARG A 33 -28.31 -6.29 -42.77
N VAL A 34 -27.66 -6.13 -41.63
CA VAL A 34 -26.18 -6.07 -41.52
C VAL A 34 -25.59 -7.45 -41.82
N ASP A 35 -26.22 -8.48 -41.29
CA ASP A 35 -25.86 -9.89 -41.49
C ASP A 35 -25.88 -10.29 -42.98
N ALA A 36 -26.91 -9.88 -43.71
CA ALA A 36 -27.05 -10.19 -45.14
C ALA A 36 -25.98 -9.52 -46.01
N ARG A 37 -25.64 -8.26 -45.73
CA ARG A 37 -24.61 -7.51 -46.46
C ARG A 37 -23.21 -8.04 -46.18
N LEU A 38 -22.91 -8.38 -44.93
CA LEU A 38 -21.63 -9.01 -44.55
C LEU A 38 -21.47 -10.38 -45.21
N ARG A 39 -22.51 -11.22 -45.23
CA ARG A 39 -22.46 -12.53 -45.89
C ARG A 39 -22.28 -12.44 -47.40
N ALA A 40 -22.95 -11.49 -48.06
CA ALA A 40 -22.80 -11.28 -49.50
C ALA A 40 -21.38 -10.81 -49.86
N GLY A 41 -20.83 -9.86 -49.10
CA GLY A 41 -19.45 -9.40 -49.27
C GLY A 41 -18.42 -10.51 -49.01
N PHE A 42 -18.63 -11.31 -47.97
CA PHE A 42 -17.74 -12.43 -47.62
C PHE A 42 -17.78 -13.54 -48.67
N ALA A 43 -18.95 -13.89 -49.19
CA ALA A 43 -19.10 -14.88 -50.26
C ALA A 43 -18.43 -14.43 -51.58
N ALA A 44 -18.54 -13.14 -51.93
CA ALA A 44 -17.88 -12.57 -53.09
C ALA A 44 -16.35 -12.50 -52.95
N LEU A 45 -15.85 -12.30 -51.74
CA LEU A 45 -14.42 -12.37 -51.44
C LEU A 45 -13.90 -13.81 -51.53
N TRP A 46 -14.70 -14.79 -51.09
CA TRP A 46 -14.33 -16.21 -51.04
C TRP A 46 -14.38 -16.92 -52.41
N SER A 47 -14.99 -16.32 -53.44
CA SER A 47 -15.04 -16.92 -54.78
C SER A 47 -13.79 -16.63 -55.62
N ARG A 48 -12.94 -15.66 -55.21
CA ARG A 48 -11.72 -15.31 -55.94
C ARG A 48 -10.54 -16.19 -55.50
N PRO A 49 -9.89 -16.98 -56.39
CA PRO A 49 -8.83 -17.92 -56.01
C PRO A 49 -7.61 -17.23 -55.39
N ARG A 50 -7.28 -16.00 -55.84
CA ARG A 50 -6.20 -15.20 -55.25
C ARG A 50 -6.57 -14.62 -53.87
N ALA A 51 -7.84 -14.33 -53.63
CA ALA A 51 -8.31 -13.84 -52.33
C ALA A 51 -8.31 -14.95 -51.28
N ARG A 52 -8.58 -16.21 -51.66
CA ARG A 52 -8.46 -17.38 -50.76
C ARG A 52 -7.05 -17.54 -50.20
N LEU A 53 -6.03 -17.35 -51.04
CA LEU A 53 -4.63 -17.39 -50.59
C LEU A 53 -4.33 -16.25 -49.61
N GLY A 54 -4.74 -15.02 -49.94
CA GLY A 54 -4.54 -13.86 -49.06
C GLY A 54 -5.26 -13.98 -47.72
N VAL A 55 -6.51 -14.47 -47.71
CA VAL A 55 -7.28 -14.72 -46.50
C VAL A 55 -6.65 -15.85 -45.67
N GLY A 56 -6.14 -16.91 -46.32
CA GLY A 56 -5.43 -17.99 -45.63
C GLY A 56 -4.17 -17.49 -44.91
N ILE A 57 -3.37 -16.63 -45.56
CA ILE A 57 -2.18 -16.02 -44.94
C ILE A 57 -2.58 -15.10 -43.79
N ALA A 58 -3.60 -14.25 -43.98
CA ALA A 58 -4.07 -13.36 -42.92
C ALA A 58 -4.62 -14.12 -41.70
N ALA A 59 -5.40 -15.18 -41.94
CA ALA A 59 -5.91 -16.05 -40.88
C ALA A 59 -4.77 -16.79 -40.16
N GLY A 60 -3.78 -17.29 -40.90
CA GLY A 60 -2.59 -17.92 -40.33
C GLY A 60 -1.77 -16.96 -39.47
N ALA A 61 -1.55 -15.73 -39.93
CA ALA A 61 -0.86 -14.69 -39.17
C ALA A 61 -1.64 -14.30 -37.90
N LEU A 62 -2.96 -14.19 -37.99
CA LEU A 62 -3.81 -13.90 -36.83
C LEU A 62 -3.80 -15.06 -35.82
N ALA A 63 -3.90 -16.31 -36.28
CA ALA A 63 -3.82 -17.48 -35.42
C ALA A 63 -2.45 -17.59 -34.73
N LEU A 64 -1.37 -17.30 -35.46
CA LEU A 64 -0.03 -17.25 -34.89
C LEU A 64 0.10 -16.12 -33.86
N GLY A 65 -0.42 -14.92 -34.16
CA GLY A 65 -0.46 -13.80 -33.22
C GLY A 65 -1.22 -14.13 -31.94
N VAL A 66 -2.38 -14.79 -32.06
CA VAL A 66 -3.17 -15.27 -30.91
C VAL A 66 -2.41 -16.36 -30.14
N ALA A 67 -1.77 -17.31 -30.81
CA ALA A 67 -1.00 -18.37 -30.17
C ALA A 67 0.22 -17.82 -29.41
N VAL A 68 0.94 -16.86 -30.00
CA VAL A 68 2.07 -16.18 -29.36
C VAL A 68 1.57 -15.35 -28.16
N GLY A 69 0.49 -14.58 -28.34
CA GLY A 69 -0.12 -13.81 -27.26
C GLY A 69 -0.59 -14.69 -26.10
N ALA A 70 -1.26 -15.81 -26.40
CA ALA A 70 -1.67 -16.78 -25.40
C ALA A 70 -0.47 -17.45 -24.72
N PHE A 71 0.60 -17.77 -25.47
CA PHE A 71 1.81 -18.32 -24.88
C PHE A 71 2.44 -17.35 -23.87
N PHE A 72 2.56 -16.07 -24.21
CA PHE A 72 3.09 -15.07 -23.25
C PHE A 72 2.14 -14.79 -22.08
N TYR A 73 0.83 -14.90 -22.29
CA TYR A 73 -0.16 -14.74 -21.23
C TYR A 73 -0.19 -15.91 -20.23
N PHE A 74 -0.02 -17.15 -20.72
CA PHE A 74 -0.07 -18.36 -19.88
C PHE A 74 1.30 -18.85 -19.40
N ARG A 75 2.39 -18.29 -19.91
CA ARG A 75 3.73 -18.70 -19.47
C ARG A 75 3.95 -18.23 -18.04
N PRO A 76 4.29 -19.13 -17.11
CA PRO A 76 4.74 -18.74 -15.78
C PRO A 76 5.92 -17.77 -15.92
N THR A 77 5.80 -16.58 -15.33
CA THR A 77 6.89 -15.62 -15.29
C THR A 77 8.09 -16.31 -14.62
N PRO A 78 9.24 -16.45 -15.29
CA PRO A 78 10.39 -17.10 -14.70
C PRO A 78 10.76 -16.35 -13.42
N GLN A 79 10.89 -17.08 -12.30
CA GLN A 79 11.35 -16.49 -11.05
C GLN A 79 12.74 -15.88 -11.29
N PRO A 80 12.92 -14.58 -11.09
CA PRO A 80 14.23 -13.97 -11.28
C PRO A 80 15.22 -14.59 -10.28
N ASP A 81 16.47 -14.80 -10.70
CA ASP A 81 17.52 -15.11 -9.74
C ASP A 81 17.71 -13.89 -8.85
N PHE A 82 17.35 -14.02 -7.58
CA PHE A 82 17.27 -12.89 -6.67
C PHE A 82 18.60 -12.17 -6.52
N ARG A 83 19.72 -12.91 -6.57
CA ARG A 83 21.06 -12.36 -6.34
C ARG A 83 21.67 -11.70 -7.56
N THR A 84 21.24 -12.08 -8.76
CA THR A 84 21.89 -11.65 -10.01
C THR A 84 20.96 -10.90 -10.96
N ALA A 85 19.65 -10.99 -10.79
CA ALA A 85 18.70 -10.27 -11.62
C ALA A 85 18.86 -8.76 -11.46
N ASN A 86 18.56 -7.99 -12.50
CA ASN A 86 18.58 -6.54 -12.43
C ASN A 86 17.45 -6.01 -11.51
N ILE A 87 17.63 -4.80 -10.97
CA ILE A 87 16.69 -4.21 -10.01
C ILE A 87 15.29 -4.02 -10.63
N ASP A 88 15.20 -3.63 -11.90
CA ASP A 88 13.94 -3.45 -12.64
C ASP A 88 13.14 -4.76 -12.75
N VAL A 89 13.82 -5.89 -12.97
CA VAL A 89 13.19 -7.21 -13.05
C VAL A 89 12.67 -7.64 -11.67
N LEU A 90 13.48 -7.47 -10.62
CA LEU A 90 13.06 -7.76 -9.24
C LEU A 90 11.89 -6.88 -8.84
N PHE A 91 11.96 -5.59 -9.18
CA PHE A 91 10.94 -4.61 -8.89
C PHE A 91 9.61 -4.96 -9.54
N ASN A 92 9.63 -5.22 -10.86
CA ASN A 92 8.44 -5.64 -11.59
C ASN A 92 7.87 -6.95 -11.05
N TYR A 93 8.72 -7.92 -10.72
CA TYR A 93 8.27 -9.19 -10.15
C TYR A 93 7.59 -8.99 -8.78
N THR A 94 8.26 -8.29 -7.86
CA THR A 94 7.78 -8.08 -6.48
C THR A 94 6.54 -7.20 -6.40
N LEU A 95 6.47 -6.13 -7.21
CA LEU A 95 5.41 -5.14 -7.12
C LEU A 95 4.24 -5.41 -8.06
N LEU A 96 4.50 -5.95 -9.26
CA LEU A 96 3.52 -5.98 -10.36
C LEU A 96 3.01 -7.38 -10.70
N THR A 97 3.49 -8.44 -10.04
CA THR A 97 3.04 -9.80 -10.33
C THR A 97 2.36 -10.46 -9.15
N ASP A 98 1.32 -11.24 -9.43
CA ASP A 98 0.68 -12.09 -8.43
C ASP A 98 1.56 -13.29 -8.03
N GLU A 99 2.61 -13.59 -8.80
CA GLU A 99 3.57 -14.67 -8.50
C GLU A 99 4.34 -14.40 -7.19
N PHE A 100 4.58 -13.13 -6.86
CA PHE A 100 5.15 -12.74 -5.57
C PHE A 100 4.33 -13.30 -4.41
N ASN A 101 2.99 -13.24 -4.48
CA ASN A 101 2.10 -13.72 -3.42
C ASN A 101 2.05 -15.24 -3.30
N LYS A 102 2.54 -15.99 -4.29
CA LYS A 102 2.64 -17.46 -4.23
C LYS A 102 3.90 -17.92 -3.50
N LEU A 103 4.85 -17.03 -3.25
CA LEU A 103 6.06 -17.35 -2.53
C LEU A 103 5.80 -17.47 -1.02
N PRO A 104 6.50 -18.38 -0.31
CA PRO A 104 6.54 -18.40 1.15
C PRO A 104 6.88 -17.02 1.73
N VAL A 105 6.36 -16.72 2.92
CA VAL A 105 6.53 -15.43 3.58
C VAL A 105 8.01 -15.06 3.72
N GLU A 106 8.86 -16.03 4.04
CA GLU A 106 10.30 -15.83 4.24
C GLU A 106 10.98 -15.39 2.94
N GLN A 107 10.61 -16.02 1.82
CA GLN A 107 11.14 -15.65 0.51
C GLN A 107 10.68 -14.25 0.13
N ARG A 108 9.40 -13.91 0.36
CA ARG A 108 8.89 -12.54 0.12
C ARG A 108 9.66 -11.49 0.92
N LEU A 109 9.94 -11.76 2.19
CA LEU A 109 10.70 -10.84 3.04
C LEU A 109 12.17 -10.71 2.58
N GLU A 110 12.80 -11.80 2.17
CA GLU A 110 14.16 -11.78 1.60
C GLU A 110 14.22 -10.92 0.34
N LEU A 111 13.21 -10.99 -0.53
CA LEU A 111 13.12 -10.15 -1.73
C LEU A 111 12.99 -8.67 -1.42
N ILE A 112 12.13 -8.32 -0.46
CA ILE A 112 11.99 -6.93 -0.04
C ILE A 112 13.30 -6.45 0.58
N ALA A 113 13.94 -7.26 1.42
CA ALA A 113 15.22 -6.92 2.03
C ALA A 113 16.31 -6.65 0.97
N GLU A 114 16.40 -7.51 -0.04
CA GLU A 114 17.34 -7.33 -1.15
C GLU A 114 17.00 -6.11 -2.00
N LEU A 115 15.72 -5.88 -2.28
CA LEU A 115 15.27 -4.70 -3.00
C LEU A 115 15.63 -3.42 -2.25
N VAL A 116 15.33 -3.35 -0.95
CA VAL A 116 15.66 -2.19 -0.09
C VAL A 116 17.18 -1.99 -0.03
N LYS A 117 17.96 -3.06 0.15
CA LYS A 117 19.42 -3.00 0.15
C LYS A 117 19.96 -2.41 -1.15
N ARG A 118 19.40 -2.80 -2.30
CA ARG A 118 19.80 -2.30 -3.62
C ARG A 118 19.36 -0.85 -3.83
N LEU A 119 18.14 -0.49 -3.43
CA LEU A 119 17.66 0.89 -3.46
C LEU A 119 18.54 1.81 -2.62
N LYS A 120 19.04 1.34 -1.47
CA LYS A 120 20.00 2.07 -0.64
C LYS A 120 21.39 2.19 -1.25
N SER A 121 21.78 1.25 -2.11
CA SER A 121 23.05 1.31 -2.84
C SER A 121 23.00 2.19 -4.08
N ILE A 122 21.81 2.61 -4.52
CA ILE A 122 21.67 3.61 -5.57
C ILE A 122 22.02 4.97 -4.94
N ASP A 123 23.12 5.56 -5.41
CA ASP A 123 23.66 6.81 -4.89
C ASP A 123 22.65 7.96 -4.96
N ALA A 124 22.77 8.91 -4.02
CA ALA A 124 21.88 10.06 -3.90
C ALA A 124 21.91 10.99 -5.13
N ASP A 125 22.92 10.87 -5.99
CA ASP A 125 22.99 11.57 -7.28
C ASP A 125 21.92 11.10 -8.27
N GLN A 126 21.34 9.91 -8.07
CA GLN A 126 20.21 9.38 -8.83
C GLN A 126 18.83 9.73 -8.22
N SER A 127 18.76 10.69 -7.30
CA SER A 127 17.51 11.16 -6.69
C SER A 127 16.42 11.52 -7.70
N LEU A 128 16.79 12.02 -8.88
CA LEU A 128 15.86 12.31 -9.98
C LEU A 128 15.17 11.04 -10.49
N LEU A 129 15.90 9.93 -10.63
CA LEU A 129 15.35 8.64 -11.04
C LEU A 129 14.38 8.11 -9.98
N MET A 130 14.72 8.23 -8.69
CA MET A 130 13.85 7.83 -7.58
C MET A 130 12.55 8.66 -7.53
N ALA A 131 12.64 9.97 -7.76
CA ALA A 131 11.47 10.84 -7.84
C ALA A 131 10.58 10.50 -9.04
N ALA A 132 11.17 10.30 -10.23
CA ALA A 132 10.44 9.87 -11.42
C ALA A 132 9.78 8.50 -11.21
N PHE A 133 10.48 7.59 -10.54
CA PHE A 133 9.98 6.29 -10.17
C PHE A 133 8.79 6.39 -9.20
N ALA A 134 8.90 7.16 -8.12
CA ALA A 134 7.81 7.38 -7.17
C ALA A 134 6.59 8.03 -7.84
N ALA A 135 6.80 8.97 -8.75
CA ALA A 135 5.74 9.57 -9.56
C ALA A 135 5.06 8.57 -10.52
N GLN A 136 5.76 7.50 -10.91
CA GLN A 136 5.22 6.42 -11.73
C GLN A 136 4.39 5.42 -10.91
N ILE A 137 4.54 5.35 -9.57
CA ILE A 137 3.67 4.56 -8.69
C ILE A 137 2.33 5.26 -8.50
N THR A 138 1.52 5.31 -9.55
CA THR A 138 0.17 5.86 -9.53
C THR A 138 -0.85 4.86 -10.05
N GLY A 139 -2.12 5.05 -9.69
CA GLY A 139 -3.23 4.24 -10.18
C GLY A 139 -3.12 2.75 -9.80
N GLU A 140 -3.26 1.89 -10.81
CA GLU A 140 -3.35 0.43 -10.67
C GLU A 140 -2.09 -0.18 -10.03
N VAL A 141 -0.90 0.34 -10.38
CA VAL A 141 0.38 -0.11 -9.82
C VAL A 141 0.41 0.08 -8.31
N ARG A 142 -0.06 1.24 -7.83
CA ARG A 142 -0.14 1.52 -6.39
C ARG A 142 -1.11 0.57 -5.71
N THR A 143 -2.29 0.35 -6.29
CA THR A 143 -3.29 -0.56 -5.72
C THR A 143 -2.78 -2.00 -5.65
N GLN A 144 -2.04 -2.45 -6.67
CA GLN A 144 -1.43 -3.78 -6.66
C GLN A 144 -0.32 -3.90 -5.63
N PHE A 145 0.52 -2.87 -5.50
CA PHE A 145 1.52 -2.80 -4.44
C PHE A 145 0.89 -2.88 -3.05
N GLU A 146 -0.14 -2.06 -2.79
CA GLU A 146 -0.88 -2.05 -1.52
C GLU A 146 -1.51 -3.43 -1.24
N LYS A 147 -2.05 -4.10 -2.25
CA LYS A 147 -2.57 -5.47 -2.16
C LYS A 147 -1.49 -6.49 -1.78
N ASN A 148 -0.35 -6.48 -2.48
CA ASN A 148 0.76 -7.42 -2.23
C ASN A 148 1.37 -7.19 -0.83
N ALA A 149 1.56 -5.93 -0.44
CA ALA A 149 2.04 -5.56 0.89
C ALA A 149 1.06 -5.99 1.99
N SER A 150 -0.24 -5.80 1.76
CA SER A 150 -1.28 -6.21 2.71
C SER A 150 -1.35 -7.72 2.87
N LEU A 151 -1.27 -8.48 1.78
CA LEU A 151 -1.19 -9.95 1.81
C LEU A 151 0.04 -10.43 2.59
N LEU A 152 1.21 -9.84 2.31
CA LEU A 152 2.43 -10.16 3.05
C LEU A 152 2.29 -9.86 4.54
N ALA A 153 1.75 -8.71 4.91
CA ALA A 153 1.53 -8.35 6.30
C ALA A 153 0.59 -9.35 7.00
N VAL A 154 -0.54 -9.70 6.34
CA VAL A 154 -1.48 -10.71 6.86
C VAL A 154 -0.80 -12.05 7.05
N ASP A 155 -0.08 -12.55 6.05
CA ASP A 155 0.57 -13.86 6.14
C ASP A 155 1.67 -13.88 7.20
N LEU A 156 2.41 -12.78 7.35
CA LEU A 156 3.42 -12.61 8.40
C LEU A 156 2.78 -12.62 9.79
N PHE A 157 1.72 -11.83 10.01
CA PHE A 157 1.03 -11.82 11.30
C PHE A 157 0.29 -13.13 11.59
N ASP A 158 -0.27 -13.78 10.57
CA ASP A 158 -0.93 -15.07 10.74
C ASP A 158 0.06 -16.16 11.17
N LYS A 159 1.27 -16.15 10.61
CA LYS A 159 2.36 -17.03 11.04
C LYS A 159 2.66 -16.87 12.52
N TYR A 160 2.80 -15.62 13.02
CA TYR A 160 2.99 -15.39 14.45
C TYR A 160 1.74 -15.70 15.28
N ALA A 161 0.54 -15.53 14.72
CA ALA A 161 -0.70 -15.79 15.43
C ALA A 161 -1.08 -17.28 15.48
N GLU A 162 -0.46 -18.12 14.65
CA GLU A 162 -0.71 -19.56 14.60
C GLU A 162 -0.31 -20.25 15.91
N ASP A 163 0.85 -19.89 16.46
CA ASP A 163 1.38 -20.43 17.72
C ASP A 163 0.86 -19.70 18.96
N PHE A 164 0.11 -18.60 18.79
CA PHE A 164 -0.47 -17.85 19.89
C PHE A 164 -1.67 -18.60 20.50
N ASN A 165 -1.53 -19.03 21.77
CA ASN A 165 -2.61 -19.65 22.52
C ASN A 165 -3.31 -18.65 23.46
N PRO A 166 -4.52 -18.15 23.14
CA PRO A 166 -5.23 -17.20 23.99
C PRO A 166 -5.69 -17.80 25.34
N ARG A 167 -5.62 -19.13 25.50
CA ARG A 167 -6.00 -19.83 26.74
C ARG A 167 -4.80 -20.22 27.60
N ALA A 168 -3.57 -19.92 27.19
CA ALA A 168 -2.38 -20.15 28.02
C ALA A 168 -2.42 -19.30 29.29
N GLU A 169 -1.57 -19.58 30.28
CA GLU A 169 -1.49 -18.78 31.50
C GLU A 169 -1.11 -17.31 31.19
N PRO A 170 -1.57 -16.31 31.97
CA PRO A 170 -1.33 -14.90 31.66
C PRO A 170 0.14 -14.56 31.40
N ALA A 171 1.04 -15.01 32.28
CA ALA A 171 2.47 -14.75 32.15
C ALA A 171 3.11 -15.41 30.90
N GLU A 172 2.56 -16.56 30.48
CA GLU A 172 3.02 -17.24 29.26
C GLU A 172 2.55 -16.49 28.01
N ARG A 173 1.30 -16.02 28.00
CA ARG A 173 0.77 -15.20 26.91
C ARG A 173 1.54 -13.88 26.75
N ASP A 174 1.83 -13.22 27.88
CA ASP A 174 2.58 -11.96 27.88
C ASP A 174 3.99 -12.18 27.32
N ARG A 175 4.71 -13.18 27.83
CA ARG A 175 6.04 -13.52 27.32
C ARG A 175 6.02 -13.86 25.82
N TYR A 176 4.99 -14.58 25.35
CA TYR A 176 4.85 -14.91 23.94
C TYR A 176 4.72 -13.66 23.07
N VAL A 177 3.84 -12.73 23.43
CA VAL A 177 3.63 -11.51 22.63
C VAL A 177 4.81 -10.56 22.70
N GLU A 178 5.54 -10.51 23.81
CA GLU A 178 6.78 -9.74 23.93
C GLU A 178 7.88 -10.29 23.02
N ASN A 179 8.10 -11.60 23.03
CA ASN A 179 9.04 -12.26 22.12
C ASN A 179 8.64 -12.05 20.66
N THR A 180 7.35 -12.20 20.34
CA THR A 180 6.80 -11.97 19.00
C THR A 180 7.05 -10.53 18.54
N PHE A 181 6.86 -9.54 19.43
CA PHE A 181 7.14 -8.14 19.13
C PHE A 181 8.61 -7.90 18.82
N ILE A 182 9.52 -8.49 19.60
CA ILE A 182 10.97 -8.41 19.38
C ILE A 182 11.36 -9.02 18.03
N GLU A 183 10.87 -10.22 17.73
CA GLU A 183 11.12 -10.91 16.46
C GLU A 183 10.56 -10.12 15.27
N PHE A 184 9.37 -9.54 15.43
CA PHE A 184 8.77 -8.67 14.41
C PHE A 184 9.64 -7.42 14.15
N GLN A 185 10.12 -6.74 15.19
CA GLN A 185 11.03 -5.60 15.02
C GLN A 185 12.33 -6.01 14.32
N LYS A 186 12.97 -7.11 14.75
CA LYS A 186 14.19 -7.62 14.10
C LYS A 186 13.95 -7.96 12.63
N THR A 187 12.79 -8.53 12.32
CA THR A 187 12.38 -8.82 10.95
C THR A 187 12.27 -7.54 10.12
N LEU A 188 11.59 -6.51 10.64
CA LEU A 188 11.48 -5.22 9.95
C LEU A 188 12.83 -4.53 9.75
N GLU A 189 13.73 -4.61 10.73
CA GLU A 189 15.07 -4.04 10.62
C GLU A 189 15.93 -4.75 9.59
N LYS A 190 15.86 -6.09 9.56
CA LYS A 190 16.52 -6.89 8.54
C LYS A 190 16.00 -6.54 7.15
N VAL A 191 14.69 -6.37 7.00
CA VAL A 191 14.06 -5.95 5.74
C VAL A 191 14.44 -4.52 5.37
N ALA A 192 14.52 -3.62 6.34
CA ALA A 192 14.98 -2.26 6.13
C ALA A 192 16.49 -2.18 5.82
N GLY A 193 17.25 -3.25 6.07
CA GLY A 193 18.70 -3.27 6.00
C GLY A 193 19.38 -2.42 7.09
N GLU A 194 18.69 -2.21 8.22
CA GLU A 194 19.17 -1.41 9.37
C GLU A 194 19.01 -2.22 10.67
N GLU A 195 19.76 -3.31 10.79
CA GLU A 195 19.81 -4.07 12.04
C GLU A 195 20.43 -3.21 13.14
N ARG A 196 19.62 -2.84 14.14
CA ARG A 196 20.09 -2.05 15.28
C ARG A 196 20.79 -2.96 16.28
N ASN A 197 21.97 -2.57 16.74
CA ASN A 197 22.69 -3.26 17.81
C ASN A 197 22.20 -2.82 19.20
N ILE A 198 20.91 -3.07 19.48
CA ILE A 198 20.28 -2.83 20.78
C ILE A 198 19.78 -4.15 21.36
N SER A 199 19.73 -4.25 22.69
CA SER A 199 19.30 -5.48 23.36
C SER A 199 17.80 -5.72 23.16
N ASP A 200 17.37 -6.96 23.36
CA ASP A 200 15.96 -7.35 23.27
C ASP A 200 15.10 -6.65 24.34
N GLU A 201 15.68 -6.39 25.51
CA GLU A 201 15.04 -5.61 26.57
C GLU A 201 14.88 -4.15 26.15
N ASP A 202 15.90 -3.52 25.56
CA ASP A 202 15.81 -2.13 25.09
C ASP A 202 14.76 -1.96 24.00
N ARG A 203 14.62 -2.95 23.10
CA ARG A 203 13.57 -3.01 22.07
C ARG A 203 12.19 -3.01 22.69
N LEU A 204 12.01 -3.82 23.73
CA LEU A 204 10.75 -3.95 24.43
C LEU A 204 10.42 -2.66 25.20
N ILE A 205 11.39 -2.07 25.90
CA ILE A 205 11.24 -0.78 26.60
C ILE A 205 10.83 0.33 25.62
N GLU A 206 11.50 0.44 24.46
CA GLU A 206 11.13 1.44 23.45
C GLU A 206 9.73 1.18 22.88
N GLY A 207 9.37 -0.10 22.66
CA GLY A 207 8.04 -0.50 22.24
C GLY A 207 6.95 -0.11 23.24
N ARG A 208 7.16 -0.37 24.52
CA ARG A 208 6.26 0.02 25.62
C ARG A 208 6.12 1.54 25.71
N ARG A 209 7.25 2.27 25.64
CA ARG A 209 7.26 3.74 25.67
C ARG A 209 6.48 4.31 24.48
N GLN A 210 6.67 3.77 23.28
CA GLN A 210 5.89 4.17 22.10
C GLN A 210 4.40 3.89 22.28
N ALA A 211 4.03 2.69 22.75
CA ALA A 211 2.63 2.33 23.00
C ALA A 211 1.95 3.24 24.04
N GLN A 212 2.67 3.65 25.09
CA GLN A 212 2.18 4.60 26.09
C GLN A 212 2.00 6.00 25.49
N ARG A 213 2.96 6.51 24.71
CA ARG A 213 2.83 7.79 23.98
C ARG A 213 1.63 7.78 23.03
N ASP A 214 1.42 6.69 22.31
CA ASP A 214 0.31 6.55 21.37
C ASP A 214 -1.04 6.52 22.12
N LEU A 215 -1.11 5.84 23.27
CA LEU A 215 -2.29 5.86 24.14
C LEU A 215 -2.60 7.26 24.66
N GLU A 216 -1.60 7.97 25.16
CA GLU A 216 -1.74 9.35 25.64
C GLU A 216 -2.20 10.27 24.52
N PHE A 217 -1.63 10.12 23.32
CA PHE A 217 -2.05 10.88 22.15
C PHE A 217 -3.53 10.64 21.81
N VAL A 218 -3.98 9.38 21.81
CA VAL A 218 -5.39 9.02 21.60
C VAL A 218 -6.30 9.56 22.71
N GLN A 219 -5.92 9.38 23.98
CA GLN A 219 -6.72 9.82 25.14
C GLN A 219 -6.79 11.34 25.26
N SER A 220 -5.76 12.06 24.81
CA SER A 220 -5.73 13.52 24.82
C SER A 220 -6.71 14.16 23.83
N GLY A 221 -7.32 13.37 22.93
CA GLY A 221 -8.20 13.89 21.88
C GLY A 221 -7.47 14.73 20.83
N ARG A 222 -6.12 14.71 20.82
CA ARG A 222 -5.30 15.45 19.85
C ARG A 222 -5.22 14.78 18.48
N MET A 223 -5.69 13.54 18.35
CA MET A 223 -5.79 12.86 17.06
C MET A 223 -6.98 13.43 16.26
N PRO A 224 -6.77 14.06 15.09
CA PRO A 224 -7.86 14.49 14.24
C PRO A 224 -8.77 13.31 13.88
N VAL A 225 -10.09 13.49 13.94
CA VAL A 225 -11.07 12.42 13.69
C VAL A 225 -10.88 11.82 12.30
N GLU A 226 -10.51 12.65 11.32
CA GLU A 226 -10.24 12.25 9.94
C GLU A 226 -9.08 11.25 9.85
N ASN A 227 -8.02 11.45 10.66
CA ASN A 227 -6.88 10.54 10.70
C ASN A 227 -7.27 9.20 11.33
N THR A 228 -8.09 9.22 12.38
CA THR A 228 -8.64 8.01 13.01
C THR A 228 -9.50 7.21 12.02
N VAL A 229 -10.42 7.89 11.32
CA VAL A 229 -11.27 7.26 10.29
C VAL A 229 -10.42 6.68 9.17
N ARG A 230 -9.41 7.41 8.69
CA ARG A 230 -8.48 6.93 7.67
C ARG A 230 -7.72 5.68 8.14
N MET A 231 -7.22 5.68 9.36
CA MET A 231 -6.52 4.54 9.94
C MET A 231 -7.44 3.32 10.07
N ILE A 232 -8.65 3.48 10.61
CA ILE A 232 -9.64 2.39 10.73
C ILE A 232 -10.01 1.86 9.35
N THR A 233 -10.24 2.76 8.39
CA THR A 233 -10.56 2.38 7.01
C THR A 233 -9.40 1.62 6.36
N PHE A 234 -8.16 2.06 6.56
CA PHE A 234 -6.97 1.37 6.07
C PHE A 234 -6.80 -0.02 6.70
N LEU A 235 -7.00 -0.16 8.01
CA LEU A 235 -6.89 -1.44 8.69
C LEU A 235 -8.00 -2.41 8.24
N ASN A 236 -9.24 -1.93 8.13
CA ASN A 236 -10.38 -2.78 7.77
C ASN A 236 -10.39 -3.12 6.28
N ASN A 237 -10.19 -2.12 5.41
CA ASN A 237 -10.29 -2.26 3.97
C ASN A 237 -8.95 -2.58 3.30
N GLY A 238 -7.81 -2.25 3.89
CA GLY A 238 -6.49 -2.56 3.32
C GLY A 238 -5.99 -3.93 3.78
N VAL A 239 -5.60 -4.02 5.05
CA VAL A 239 -5.03 -5.26 5.63
C VAL A 239 -6.13 -6.31 5.83
N GLY A 240 -7.26 -5.90 6.39
CA GLY A 240 -8.37 -6.78 6.72
C GLY A 240 -9.03 -7.43 5.51
N GLN A 241 -9.12 -6.78 4.35
CA GLN A 241 -9.89 -7.36 3.22
C GLN A 241 -9.28 -8.66 2.68
N HIS A 242 -7.99 -8.90 2.90
CA HIS A 242 -7.26 -10.04 2.34
C HIS A 242 -7.15 -11.24 3.29
N ALA A 243 -7.39 -11.05 4.59
CA ALA A 243 -7.37 -12.12 5.57
C ALA A 243 -8.67 -12.94 5.54
N SER A 244 -8.57 -14.27 5.66
CA SER A 244 -9.75 -15.10 5.91
C SER A 244 -10.34 -14.79 7.29
N GLY A 245 -11.63 -15.12 7.51
CA GLY A 245 -12.29 -14.86 8.79
C GLY A 245 -11.57 -15.48 10.00
N HIS A 246 -10.98 -16.67 9.83
CA HIS A 246 -10.20 -17.33 10.88
C HIS A 246 -8.88 -16.60 11.17
N GLN A 247 -8.15 -16.20 10.12
CA GLN A 247 -6.91 -15.44 10.26
C GLN A 247 -7.15 -14.11 10.98
N LYS A 248 -8.22 -13.39 10.63
CA LYS A 248 -8.61 -12.15 11.32
C LYS A 248 -8.77 -12.35 12.81
N ILE A 249 -9.49 -13.40 13.23
CA ILE A 249 -9.74 -13.67 14.65
C ILE A 249 -8.44 -13.96 15.38
N ARG A 250 -7.58 -14.83 14.82
CA ARG A 250 -6.27 -15.14 15.42
C ARG A 250 -5.39 -13.91 15.53
N ILE A 251 -5.16 -13.22 14.40
CA ILE A 251 -4.35 -12.00 14.33
C ILE A 251 -4.86 -10.95 15.30
N ASN A 252 -6.16 -10.65 15.31
CA ASN A 252 -6.74 -9.65 16.21
C ASN A 252 -6.58 -10.04 17.69
N SER A 253 -6.73 -11.32 18.03
CA SER A 253 -6.54 -11.78 19.41
C SER A 253 -5.10 -11.60 19.89
N MET A 254 -4.12 -11.91 19.04
CA MET A 254 -2.70 -11.73 19.33
C MET A 254 -2.34 -10.25 19.41
N ILE A 255 -2.75 -9.43 18.43
CA ILE A 255 -2.47 -7.99 18.40
C ILE A 255 -3.11 -7.29 19.61
N ALA A 256 -4.35 -7.63 19.97
CA ALA A 256 -5.01 -7.07 21.15
C ALA A 256 -4.25 -7.40 22.43
N GLN A 257 -3.76 -8.64 22.58
CA GLN A 257 -2.92 -9.03 23.70
C GLN A 257 -1.57 -8.28 23.67
N MET A 258 -0.91 -8.19 22.52
CA MET A 258 0.36 -7.48 22.36
C MET A 258 0.23 -6.00 22.75
N VAL A 259 -0.80 -5.29 22.24
CA VAL A 259 -1.07 -3.89 22.59
C VAL A 259 -1.33 -3.74 24.09
N LYS A 260 -2.10 -4.66 24.68
CA LYS A 260 -2.35 -4.67 26.12
C LYS A 260 -1.05 -4.84 26.92
N THR A 261 -0.26 -5.85 26.59
CA THR A 261 1.01 -6.18 27.28
C THR A 261 2.02 -5.04 27.14
N LEU A 262 2.17 -4.45 25.95
CA LEU A 262 3.07 -3.31 25.74
C LEU A 262 2.63 -2.05 26.50
N ARG A 263 1.32 -1.83 26.65
CA ARG A 263 0.79 -0.70 27.40
C ARG A 263 0.95 -0.85 28.90
N GLU A 264 0.69 -2.05 29.41
CA GLU A 264 0.72 -2.38 30.84
C GLU A 264 2.14 -2.66 31.35
N GLY A 265 3.08 -2.95 30.45
CA GLY A 265 4.47 -3.21 30.78
C GLY A 265 5.15 -2.01 31.44
N GLU A 266 5.95 -2.30 32.47
CA GLU A 266 6.73 -1.28 33.16
C GLU A 266 7.78 -0.68 32.20
N VAL A 267 7.82 0.65 32.17
CA VAL A 267 8.89 1.41 31.52
C VAL A 267 9.69 2.01 32.66
N PRO A 268 10.99 1.67 32.82
CA PRO A 268 11.81 2.31 33.82
C PRO A 268 11.79 3.82 33.60
N PRO A 269 11.83 4.65 34.66
CA PRO A 269 11.96 6.09 34.50
C PRO A 269 13.14 6.37 33.57
N GLU A 270 13.03 7.40 32.73
CA GLU A 270 14.17 7.88 31.94
C GLU A 270 15.25 8.37 32.93
N GLU A 271 16.01 7.44 33.52
CA GLU A 271 17.41 7.72 33.80
C GLU A 271 17.95 8.26 32.50
N GLU A 272 18.59 9.43 32.54
CA GLU A 272 19.13 10.15 31.40
C GLU A 272 20.07 9.21 30.62
N GLN A 273 19.51 8.32 29.80
CA GLN A 273 20.27 7.49 28.90
C GLN A 273 20.99 8.53 28.06
N PRO A 274 22.33 8.55 28.07
CA PRO A 274 23.11 9.58 27.39
C PRO A 274 22.60 9.56 25.98
N ARG A 275 21.81 10.58 25.61
CA ARG A 275 21.08 10.61 24.34
C ARG A 275 22.11 10.25 23.32
N HIS A 276 22.03 9.03 22.76
CA HIS A 276 22.96 8.60 21.74
C HIS A 276 22.74 9.64 20.66
N ARG A 277 23.66 10.61 20.61
CA ARG A 277 23.60 11.78 19.78
C ARG A 277 23.66 11.16 18.40
N ARG A 278 22.49 10.91 17.81
CA ARG A 278 22.30 10.28 16.51
C ARG A 278 23.29 11.01 15.62
N GLY A 279 24.37 10.30 15.28
CA GLY A 279 25.63 10.91 14.89
C GLY A 279 25.35 12.03 13.92
N GLN A 280 25.78 13.26 14.27
CA GLN A 280 25.84 14.29 13.24
C GLN A 280 26.70 13.71 12.12
N PRO A 281 26.16 13.52 10.92
CA PRO A 281 26.96 13.10 9.78
C PRO A 281 27.83 14.31 9.41
N GLY A 282 29.02 14.42 10.01
CA GLY A 282 29.90 15.55 9.75
C GLY A 282 30.99 15.83 10.78
N GLU A 283 30.93 15.28 12.00
CA GLU A 283 32.08 15.35 12.90
C GLU A 283 33.04 14.22 12.56
N GLU A 284 33.82 14.44 11.50
CA GLU A 284 35.11 13.80 11.27
C GLU A 284 35.82 13.69 12.62
N GLN A 285 36.06 12.46 13.06
CA GLN A 285 36.99 12.18 14.13
C GLN A 285 38.31 12.81 13.74
N SER A 286 38.56 14.01 14.25
CA SER A 286 39.88 14.60 14.30
C SER A 286 40.73 13.57 15.03
N ALA A 287 41.57 12.88 14.27
CA ALA A 287 42.54 11.96 14.81
C ALA A 287 43.30 12.67 15.94
N PRO A 288 43.63 11.98 17.04
CA PRO A 288 44.56 12.53 18.02
C PRO A 288 45.84 12.94 17.29
N PRO A 289 46.50 14.05 17.66
CA PRO A 289 47.75 14.48 17.04
C PRO A 289 48.82 13.43 17.36
N GLY A 290 48.91 12.42 16.50
CA GLY A 290 49.98 11.44 16.47
C GLY A 290 51.12 12.00 15.63
N ASP A 291 52.30 12.01 16.23
CA ASP A 291 53.57 12.45 15.66
C ASP A 291 53.70 12.14 14.17
N GLN A 292 53.76 13.19 13.35
CA GLN A 292 54.24 13.11 11.97
C GLN A 292 55.75 12.82 12.02
N PRO A 293 56.24 11.66 11.57
CA PRO A 293 57.65 11.52 11.24
C PRO A 293 57.96 12.38 10.02
N ALA A 294 59.05 13.14 10.12
CA ALA A 294 59.57 14.01 9.08
C ALA A 294 59.75 13.29 7.72
N ASP A 295 59.38 14.01 6.66
CA ASP A 295 59.69 13.73 5.27
C ASP A 295 61.14 13.28 5.03
N PRO A 296 61.35 12.29 4.15
CA PRO A 296 62.48 12.31 3.25
C PRO A 296 62.01 12.62 1.83
N ALA A 297 62.39 13.82 1.39
CA ALA A 297 62.63 14.27 0.02
C ALA A 297 62.28 13.27 -1.10
N THR A 298 61.28 13.63 -1.91
CA THR A 298 61.17 13.13 -3.29
C THR A 298 61.37 14.30 -4.24
N ASP A 299 62.51 14.28 -4.93
CA ASP A 299 62.81 15.08 -6.12
C ASP A 299 61.73 14.87 -7.19
N GLN A 300 61.03 15.94 -7.56
CA GLN A 300 60.32 16.03 -8.84
C GLN A 300 60.82 17.29 -9.59
N PRO A 301 61.27 17.16 -10.85
CA PRO A 301 61.68 18.29 -11.63
C PRO A 301 60.48 19.09 -12.13
N ALA A 302 60.64 20.40 -12.08
CA ALA A 302 59.72 21.40 -12.59
C ALA A 302 59.58 21.35 -14.12
N ASP A 303 58.39 21.65 -14.61
CA ASP A 303 58.16 22.36 -15.87
C ASP A 303 56.78 23.07 -15.83
N PRO A 304 56.54 24.11 -16.66
CA PRO A 304 55.99 25.37 -16.18
C PRO A 304 54.64 25.76 -16.83
N ALA A 305 53.95 26.67 -16.13
CA ALA A 305 53.10 27.76 -16.64
C ALA A 305 51.93 27.44 -17.62
N ALA A 306 50.71 27.58 -17.09
CA ALA A 306 49.55 28.22 -17.74
C ALA A 306 48.50 28.48 -16.63
N ASP A 307 48.39 29.71 -16.11
CA ASP A 307 47.54 30.84 -16.55
C ASP A 307 46.27 30.93 -15.65
N PRO A 308 46.07 32.03 -14.89
CA PRO A 308 44.92 32.18 -13.99
C PRO A 308 43.87 33.12 -14.57
N ALA A 309 42.67 32.60 -14.84
CA ALA A 309 41.48 33.44 -14.98
C ALA A 309 40.22 32.60 -14.72
N ASP A 310 39.60 32.78 -13.56
CA ASP A 310 38.18 33.10 -13.46
C ASP A 310 37.81 33.34 -11.99
N ASP A 311 37.89 34.60 -11.60
CA ASP A 311 37.17 35.18 -10.46
C ASP A 311 35.66 35.12 -10.75
N GLN A 312 34.92 34.25 -10.06
CA GLN A 312 33.48 34.45 -9.87
C GLN A 312 33.22 34.83 -8.40
N PRO A 313 32.62 36.00 -8.13
CA PRO A 313 32.21 36.36 -6.78
C PRO A 313 30.96 35.56 -6.34
N PRO A 314 30.76 35.37 -5.02
CA PRO A 314 29.63 34.63 -4.49
C PRO A 314 28.30 35.36 -4.75
N VAL A 315 27.33 34.62 -5.28
CA VAL A 315 25.94 35.04 -5.45
C VAL A 315 25.30 35.22 -4.07
N GLN A 316 24.84 36.44 -3.78
CA GLN A 316 23.98 36.73 -2.62
C GLN A 316 22.54 36.26 -2.91
N PRO A 317 21.82 35.67 -1.94
CA PRO A 317 20.40 35.39 -2.08
C PRO A 317 19.62 36.72 -1.90
N GLY A 318 19.08 37.24 -3.00
CA GLY A 318 18.14 38.35 -3.00
C GLY A 318 16.72 37.89 -2.70
N ASP A 319 16.05 38.61 -1.81
CA ASP A 319 14.61 38.61 -1.57
C ASP A 319 13.83 38.70 -2.89
N ALA A 320 12.95 37.72 -3.11
CA ALA A 320 11.89 37.79 -4.11
C ALA A 320 10.54 37.75 -3.39
N THR A 321 10.08 38.93 -2.98
CA THR A 321 8.66 39.22 -2.79
C THR A 321 8.00 39.23 -4.16
N SER A 322 7.11 38.28 -4.43
CA SER A 322 6.19 38.34 -5.57
C SER A 322 4.78 38.55 -5.01
N ASP A 323 4.43 39.82 -4.91
CA ASP A 323 3.05 40.28 -5.02
C ASP A 323 2.59 39.99 -6.46
N GLU A 324 1.59 39.12 -6.62
CA GLU A 324 0.92 38.93 -7.90
C GLU A 324 -0.54 39.37 -7.74
N ASP A 325 -0.77 40.61 -8.17
CA ASP A 325 -2.05 41.25 -8.40
C ASP A 325 -2.93 40.38 -9.31
N THR A 326 -4.09 39.97 -8.81
CA THR A 326 -5.18 39.44 -9.65
C THR A 326 -6.09 40.61 -10.03
N PRO A 327 -6.30 40.93 -11.31
CA PRO A 327 -7.27 41.95 -11.68
C PRO A 327 -8.70 41.38 -11.58
N ASP A 328 -9.53 42.13 -10.87
CA ASP A 328 -10.98 42.11 -10.98
C ASP A 328 -11.38 42.31 -12.45
N ASP A 329 -12.18 41.39 -12.99
CA ASP A 329 -12.90 41.62 -14.25
C ASP A 329 -14.40 41.40 -14.04
N GLU A 330 -15.11 42.49 -14.28
CA GLU A 330 -16.54 42.69 -14.09
C GLU A 330 -17.40 41.88 -15.08
N LYS A 331 -18.59 41.50 -14.61
CA LYS A 331 -19.75 41.14 -15.43
C LYS A 331 -20.10 42.27 -16.44
N PRO A 332 -20.77 41.95 -17.56
CA PRO A 332 -22.23 42.21 -17.61
C PRO A 332 -23.08 41.29 -18.51
N GLY A 333 -24.36 41.17 -18.13
CA GLY A 333 -25.55 41.06 -19.02
C GLY A 333 -25.89 39.67 -19.57
N ASP A 334 -27.01 39.02 -19.24
CA ASP A 334 -28.44 39.35 -19.42
C ASP A 334 -29.05 38.81 -20.73
N GLN A 335 -30.31 38.35 -20.63
CA GLN A 335 -31.24 37.71 -21.59
C GLN A 335 -31.11 36.18 -21.73
N GLY A 336 -32.16 35.37 -21.59
CA GLY A 336 -33.60 35.56 -21.44
C GLY A 336 -34.32 34.29 -21.94
N ASP A 337 -35.56 34.04 -21.47
CA ASP A 337 -36.57 33.08 -22.01
C ASP A 337 -36.24 31.57 -22.02
N ASP A 338 -37.11 30.62 -21.73
CA ASP A 338 -38.56 30.59 -21.56
C ASP A 338 -39.00 29.25 -20.95
N GLY A 339 -40.04 29.29 -20.12
CA GLY A 339 -41.14 28.31 -20.06
C GLY A 339 -40.84 26.82 -19.82
N LYS A 340 -41.36 26.27 -18.70
CA LYS A 340 -42.69 25.62 -18.69
C LYS A 340 -42.91 24.83 -17.39
N SER A 341 -43.77 25.39 -16.55
CA SER A 341 -44.48 24.71 -15.47
C SER A 341 -45.51 23.74 -16.05
N ASP A 342 -45.57 22.51 -15.54
CA ASP A 342 -46.82 21.74 -15.51
C ASP A 342 -46.91 21.02 -14.16
N ASP A 343 -47.87 21.51 -13.40
CA ASP A 343 -48.38 21.10 -12.10
C ASP A 343 -49.55 20.14 -12.36
N ALA A 344 -49.58 18.97 -11.73
CA ALA A 344 -50.78 18.13 -11.70
C ALA A 344 -50.74 17.19 -10.50
N GLY A 345 -51.60 17.48 -9.53
CA GLY A 345 -51.78 16.78 -8.26
C GLY A 345 -52.30 15.35 -8.34
N GLY A 346 -52.31 14.72 -7.17
CA GLY A 346 -52.95 13.42 -6.91
C GLY A 346 -53.13 13.19 -5.42
N ASN A 347 -54.35 13.46 -4.94
CA ASN A 347 -54.84 13.37 -3.56
C ASN A 347 -54.61 12.02 -2.87
N GLY A 348 -54.53 12.07 -1.54
CA GLY A 348 -54.65 10.91 -0.66
C GLY A 348 -55.02 11.31 0.77
N ASP A 349 -56.31 11.60 0.99
CA ASP A 349 -56.99 11.62 2.29
C ASP A 349 -56.79 10.28 3.04
N SER A 350 -56.46 10.33 4.33
CA SER A 350 -56.96 9.35 5.33
C SER A 350 -56.83 9.91 6.75
N ASP A 351 -57.94 10.49 7.21
CA ASP A 351 -58.53 10.39 8.54
C ASP A 351 -57.68 9.85 9.73
N ASP A 352 -57.41 10.75 10.67
CA ASP A 352 -57.44 10.52 12.12
C ASP A 352 -58.91 10.37 12.56
N PRO A 353 -59.33 9.43 13.44
CA PRO A 353 -59.17 9.65 14.88
C PRO A 353 -59.05 8.38 15.76
N GLY A 354 -58.36 8.48 16.90
CA GLY A 354 -58.73 7.66 18.05
C GLY A 354 -57.66 7.37 19.10
N ALA A 355 -57.46 8.31 20.02
CA ALA A 355 -57.06 7.95 21.39
C ALA A 355 -58.20 7.15 22.07
N PRO A 356 -57.89 6.30 23.08
CA PRO A 356 -58.17 6.76 24.44
C PRO A 356 -57.14 6.33 25.51
N SER A 357 -56.83 7.31 26.36
CA SER A 357 -56.79 7.31 27.83
C SER A 357 -56.40 6.05 28.64
N ASP A 358 -55.51 6.33 29.59
CA ASP A 358 -55.53 5.93 31.01
C ASP A 358 -55.25 4.48 31.46
N ARG A 359 -54.09 4.36 32.13
CA ARG A 359 -53.87 3.78 33.49
C ARG A 359 -53.99 2.26 33.68
N PRO A 360 -53.45 1.69 34.79
CA PRO A 360 -52.77 2.31 35.95
C PRO A 360 -51.24 2.24 35.96
#